data_AF-A0AAW9ETU0-F1
#
_entry.id   AF-A0AAW9ETU0-F1
#
_cell.length_a   1.000
_cell.length_b   1.000
_cell.length_c   1.000
_cell.angle_alpha   90.00
_cell.angle_beta   90.00
_cell.angle_gamma   90.00
#
_symmetry.space_group_name_H-M   'P 1'
#
loop_
_entity.id
_entity.type
_entity.pdbx_description
1 polymer ?
#
loop_
_entity_poly.entity_id
_entity_poly.type
_entity_poly.pdbx_seq_one_letter_code
_entity_poly.pdbx_strand_id
1 'polypeptide(L)'
;MKPTYEELELQLEESQREFRAADATIHNLELKLTDMAVQLANAESKCRELAEFKSRVYAQMGAGCEAPEFSITEGLSNLRRFADTLHAIEREFFTKEVPDEECEGETVEECPLCWGMTVEQYVSEFGKCLAEVRAQGVERMIEVKQQQLDGMHPDTFAIGAVRDSIRRDIYELKVFAEILRQEAAQ
;
A
#
# COMPACT_ATOMS: atom_id res chain seq x y z
N MET A 1 -37.60 -29.96 -78.00
CA MET A 1 -38.64 -28.91 -77.96
C MET A 1 -37.93 -27.62 -77.56
N LYS A 2 -38.05 -26.54 -78.35
CA LYS A 2 -37.45 -25.25 -77.94
C LYS A 2 -38.42 -24.55 -76.99
N PRO A 3 -37.92 -23.93 -75.91
CA PRO A 3 -38.78 -23.18 -74.99
C PRO A 3 -39.53 -22.09 -75.75
N THR A 4 -40.76 -21.85 -75.35
CA THR A 4 -41.59 -20.78 -75.93
C THR A 4 -41.12 -19.42 -75.40
N TYR A 5 -41.51 -18.35 -76.09
CA TYR A 5 -41.13 -16.98 -75.71
C TYR A 5 -41.61 -16.62 -74.29
N GLU A 6 -42.84 -17.01 -73.93
CA GLU A 6 -43.42 -16.79 -72.60
C GLU A 6 -42.66 -17.53 -71.49
N GLU A 7 -42.18 -18.76 -71.75
CA GLU A 7 -41.36 -19.52 -70.79
C GLU A 7 -40.02 -18.83 -70.51
N LEU A 8 -39.43 -18.18 -71.52
CA LEU A 8 -38.17 -17.44 -71.37
C LEU A 8 -38.34 -16.14 -70.58
N GLU A 9 -39.46 -15.42 -70.76
CA GLU A 9 -39.77 -14.22 -69.96
C GLU A 9 -39.96 -14.57 -68.49
N LEU A 10 -40.66 -15.67 -68.19
CA LEU A 10 -40.92 -16.11 -66.83
C LEU A 10 -39.63 -16.55 -66.11
N GLN A 11 -38.74 -17.27 -66.82
CA GLN A 11 -37.41 -17.61 -66.32
C GLN A 11 -36.54 -16.38 -66.07
N LEU A 12 -36.63 -15.37 -66.93
CA LEU A 12 -35.89 -14.12 -66.76
C LEU A 12 -36.37 -13.36 -65.52
N GLU A 13 -37.68 -13.26 -65.30
CA GLU A 13 -38.25 -12.62 -64.11
C GLU A 13 -37.88 -13.35 -62.81
N GLU A 14 -37.91 -14.69 -62.83
CA GLU A 14 -37.52 -15.53 -61.69
C GLU A 14 -36.04 -15.35 -61.37
N SER A 15 -35.17 -15.43 -62.39
CA SER A 15 -33.73 -15.20 -62.23
C SER A 15 -33.44 -13.80 -61.68
N GLN A 16 -34.10 -12.75 -62.19
CA GLN A 16 -33.94 -11.39 -61.66
C GLN A 16 -34.39 -11.26 -60.19
N ARG A 17 -35.44 -11.99 -59.79
CA ARG A 17 -35.89 -12.02 -58.40
C ARG A 17 -34.87 -12.71 -57.50
N GLU A 18 -34.32 -13.84 -57.94
CA GLU A 18 -33.26 -14.55 -57.22
C GLU A 18 -31.99 -13.70 -57.08
N PHE A 19 -31.57 -13.00 -58.15
CA PHE A 19 -30.45 -12.06 -58.09
C PHE A 19 -30.67 -10.96 -57.04
N ARG A 20 -31.86 -10.33 -57.01
CA ARG A 20 -32.17 -9.31 -56.00
C ARG A 20 -32.14 -9.87 -54.57
N ALA A 21 -32.60 -11.10 -54.37
CA ALA A 21 -32.56 -11.77 -53.07
C ALA A 21 -31.12 -12.12 -52.65
N ALA A 22 -30.29 -12.55 -53.60
CA ALA A 22 -28.87 -12.80 -53.39
C ALA A 22 -28.12 -11.51 -53.03
N ASP A 23 -28.35 -10.41 -53.75
CA ASP A 23 -27.74 -9.10 -53.47
C ASP A 23 -28.08 -8.61 -52.06
N ALA A 24 -29.36 -8.73 -51.65
CA ALA A 24 -29.77 -8.38 -50.29
C ALA A 24 -29.07 -9.27 -49.24
N THR A 25 -28.86 -10.55 -49.54
CA THR A 25 -28.15 -11.47 -48.65
C THR A 25 -26.67 -11.12 -48.56
N ILE A 26 -26.02 -10.83 -49.69
CA ILE A 26 -24.62 -10.41 -49.76
C ILE A 26 -24.44 -9.13 -48.95
N HIS A 27 -25.29 -8.12 -49.17
CA HIS A 27 -25.21 -6.87 -48.42
C HIS A 27 -25.33 -7.08 -46.90
N ASN A 28 -26.26 -7.91 -46.47
CA ASN A 28 -26.41 -8.25 -45.05
C ASN A 28 -25.18 -8.97 -44.48
N LEU A 29 -24.54 -9.84 -45.28
CA LEU A 29 -23.30 -10.51 -44.88
C LEU A 29 -22.12 -9.54 -44.81
N GLU A 30 -22.01 -8.59 -45.74
CA GLU A 30 -20.99 -7.53 -45.72
C GLU A 30 -21.10 -6.66 -44.45
N LEU A 31 -22.33 -6.28 -44.08
CA LEU A 31 -22.57 -5.53 -42.84
C LEU A 31 -22.13 -6.32 -41.60
N LYS A 32 -22.49 -7.61 -41.53
CA LYS A 32 -22.07 -8.49 -40.42
C LYS A 32 -20.55 -8.68 -40.38
N LEU A 33 -19.90 -8.85 -41.52
CA LEU A 33 -18.45 -8.98 -41.61
C LEU A 33 -17.75 -7.70 -41.12
N THR A 34 -18.30 -6.54 -41.47
CA THR A 34 -17.76 -5.24 -41.03
C THR A 34 -17.90 -5.08 -39.52
N ASP A 35 -19.06 -5.41 -38.95
CA ASP A 35 -19.28 -5.37 -37.50
C ASP A 35 -18.33 -6.32 -36.75
N MET A 36 -18.18 -7.55 -37.23
CA MET A 36 -17.24 -8.52 -36.66
C MET A 36 -15.79 -8.03 -36.73
N ALA A 37 -15.36 -7.39 -37.82
CA ALA A 37 -14.02 -6.83 -37.94
C ALA A 37 -13.77 -5.72 -36.92
N VAL A 38 -14.76 -4.86 -36.68
CA VAL A 38 -14.70 -3.82 -35.64
C VAL A 38 -14.62 -4.44 -34.24
N GLN A 39 -15.44 -5.45 -33.95
CA GLN A 39 -15.41 -6.15 -32.67
C GLN A 39 -14.04 -6.80 -32.41
N LEU A 40 -13.47 -7.44 -33.43
CA LEU A 40 -12.14 -8.07 -33.34
C LEU A 40 -11.05 -7.02 -33.06
N ALA A 41 -11.02 -5.91 -33.81
CA ALA A 41 -10.06 -4.85 -33.59
C ALA A 41 -10.15 -4.26 -32.16
N ASN A 42 -11.37 -4.11 -31.64
CA ASN A 42 -11.59 -3.67 -30.27
C ASN A 42 -11.08 -4.68 -29.23
N ALA A 43 -11.31 -5.98 -29.46
CA ALA A 43 -10.80 -7.03 -28.57
C ALA A 43 -9.27 -7.09 -28.58
N GLU A 44 -8.65 -6.99 -29.76
CA GLU A 44 -7.19 -6.95 -29.91
C GLU A 44 -6.57 -5.73 -29.22
N SER A 45 -7.23 -4.56 -29.28
CA SER A 45 -6.79 -3.37 -28.54
C SER A 45 -6.78 -3.63 -27.03
N LYS A 46 -7.88 -4.15 -26.49
CA LYS A 46 -7.98 -4.48 -25.05
C LYS A 46 -6.96 -5.52 -24.60
N CYS A 47 -6.69 -6.53 -25.42
CA CYS A 47 -5.68 -7.55 -25.12
C CYS A 47 -4.27 -6.93 -25.02
N ARG A 48 -3.93 -5.97 -25.90
CA ARG A 48 -2.64 -5.26 -25.81
C ARG A 48 -2.54 -4.41 -24.55
N GLU A 49 -3.56 -3.64 -24.23
CA GLU A 49 -3.61 -2.83 -23.01
C GLU A 49 -3.46 -3.70 -21.75
N LEU A 50 -4.12 -4.86 -21.72
CA LEU A 50 -4.01 -5.79 -20.59
C LEU A 50 -2.61 -6.41 -20.48
N ALA A 51 -1.96 -6.73 -21.61
CA ALA A 51 -0.60 -7.25 -21.62
C ALA A 51 0.42 -6.22 -21.11
N GLU A 52 0.27 -4.95 -21.49
CA GLU A 52 1.09 -3.85 -20.98
C GLU A 52 0.87 -3.63 -19.48
N PHE A 53 -0.39 -3.64 -19.04
CA PHE A 53 -0.73 -3.55 -17.62
C PHE A 53 -0.10 -4.69 -16.82
N LYS A 54 -0.24 -5.94 -17.29
CA LYS A 54 0.38 -7.12 -16.68
C LYS A 54 1.89 -6.94 -16.55
N SER A 55 2.57 -6.53 -17.62
CA SER A 55 4.01 -6.29 -17.62
C SER A 55 4.43 -5.25 -16.58
N ARG A 56 3.69 -4.14 -16.47
CA ARG A 56 3.94 -3.09 -15.46
C ARG A 56 3.79 -3.60 -14.04
N VAL A 57 2.72 -4.34 -13.75
CA VAL A 57 2.48 -4.91 -12.41
C VAL A 57 3.60 -5.89 -12.04
N TYR A 58 3.98 -6.75 -12.98
CA TYR A 58 5.07 -7.71 -12.77
C TYR A 58 6.40 -6.99 -12.47
N ALA A 59 6.74 -5.96 -13.24
CA ALA A 59 7.94 -5.16 -13.01
C ALA A 59 7.93 -4.47 -11.64
N GLN A 60 6.79 -3.90 -11.23
CA GLN A 60 6.64 -3.29 -9.89
C GLN A 60 6.80 -4.30 -8.76
N MET A 61 6.37 -5.54 -8.97
CA MET A 61 6.56 -6.65 -8.03
C MET A 61 7.97 -7.24 -8.06
N GLY A 62 8.87 -6.73 -8.91
CA GLY A 62 10.21 -7.28 -9.11
C GLY A 62 10.22 -8.68 -9.74
N ALA A 63 9.12 -9.07 -10.39
CA ALA A 63 8.96 -10.38 -11.02
C ALA A 63 9.23 -10.31 -12.53
N GLY A 64 9.85 -11.35 -13.09
CA GLY A 64 10.02 -11.48 -14.54
C GLY A 64 8.68 -11.76 -15.23
N CYS A 65 8.52 -11.35 -16.49
CA CYS A 65 7.27 -11.48 -17.27
C CYS A 65 6.74 -12.92 -17.38
N GLU A 66 7.62 -13.91 -17.23
CA GLU A 66 7.29 -15.35 -17.24
C GLU A 66 6.81 -15.88 -15.89
N ALA A 67 6.74 -15.03 -14.85
CA ALA A 67 6.31 -15.46 -13.53
C ALA A 67 4.85 -15.97 -13.57
N PRO A 68 4.53 -17.08 -12.86
CA PRO A 68 3.16 -17.54 -12.75
C PRO A 68 2.24 -16.47 -12.17
N GLU A 69 1.03 -16.35 -12.70
CA GLU A 69 0.07 -15.32 -12.28
C GLU A 69 -0.29 -15.42 -10.80
N PHE A 70 -0.38 -16.65 -10.27
CA PHE A 70 -0.66 -16.86 -8.84
C PHE A 70 0.41 -16.20 -7.95
N SER A 71 1.69 -16.21 -8.37
CA SER A 71 2.80 -15.64 -7.59
C SER A 71 2.64 -14.13 -7.42
N ILE A 72 2.07 -13.45 -8.42
CA ILE A 72 1.77 -12.02 -8.34
C ILE A 72 0.60 -11.77 -7.40
N THR A 73 -0.48 -12.54 -7.52
CA THR A 73 -1.66 -12.38 -6.63
C THR A 73 -1.34 -12.68 -5.16
N GLU A 74 -0.51 -13.70 -4.92
CA GLU A 74 -0.05 -14.06 -3.59
C GLU A 74 0.96 -13.03 -3.06
N GLY A 75 1.84 -12.53 -3.92
CA GLY A 75 2.73 -11.40 -3.61
C GLY A 75 1.97 -10.16 -3.18
N LEU A 76 0.93 -9.76 -3.92
CA LEU A 76 0.06 -8.62 -3.56
C LEU A 76 -0.66 -8.84 -2.24
N SER A 77 -1.13 -10.06 -1.99
CA SER A 77 -1.77 -10.43 -0.71
C SER A 77 -0.79 -10.32 0.45
N ASN A 78 0.46 -10.75 0.24
CA ASN A 78 1.53 -10.65 1.23
C ASN A 78 1.95 -9.19 1.48
N LEU A 79 2.04 -8.35 0.44
CA LEU A 79 2.33 -6.92 0.57
C LEU A 79 1.26 -6.21 1.39
N ARG A 80 -0.02 -6.48 1.10
CA ARG A 80 -1.14 -5.93 1.88
C ARG A 80 -1.04 -6.37 3.34
N ARG A 81 -0.84 -7.66 3.60
CA ARG A 81 -0.72 -8.17 4.97
C ARG A 81 0.48 -7.55 5.70
N PHE A 82 1.61 -7.38 5.02
CA PHE A 82 2.79 -6.74 5.58
C PHE A 82 2.51 -5.28 5.96
N ALA A 83 1.86 -4.52 5.06
CA ALA A 83 1.45 -3.15 5.32
C ALA A 83 0.48 -3.05 6.51
N ASP A 84 -0.54 -3.92 6.57
CA ASP A 84 -1.51 -3.95 7.67
C ASP A 84 -0.82 -4.27 9.01
N THR A 85 0.15 -5.21 9.00
CA THR A 85 0.92 -5.60 10.20
C THR A 85 1.81 -4.45 10.68
N LEU A 86 2.51 -3.79 9.74
CA LEU A 86 3.37 -2.67 10.05
C LEU A 86 2.55 -1.51 10.61
N HIS A 87 1.42 -1.19 9.99
CA HIS A 87 0.50 -0.16 10.47
C HIS A 87 -0.04 -0.46 11.88
N ALA A 88 -0.33 -1.72 12.19
CA ALA A 88 -0.75 -2.11 13.53
C ALA A 88 0.36 -1.89 14.58
N ILE A 89 1.62 -2.19 14.24
CA ILE A 89 2.79 -1.92 15.10
C ILE A 89 2.99 -0.42 15.28
N GLU A 90 2.94 0.35 14.19
CA GLU A 90 3.06 1.81 14.19
C GLU A 90 2.02 2.46 15.09
N ARG A 91 0.77 2.02 14.99
CA ARG A 91 -0.32 2.51 15.81
C ARG A 91 -0.15 2.16 17.29
N GLU A 92 0.21 0.92 17.59
CA GLU A 92 0.32 0.45 18.97
C GLU A 92 1.50 1.05 19.72
N PHE A 93 2.65 1.22 19.06
CA PHE A 93 3.91 1.54 19.73
C PHE A 93 4.45 2.94 19.45
N PHE A 94 4.10 3.55 18.33
CA PHE A 94 4.73 4.80 17.87
C PHE A 94 3.76 5.97 17.69
N THR A 95 2.46 5.70 17.63
CA THR A 95 1.43 6.75 17.50
C THR A 95 1.09 7.36 18.84
N LYS A 96 0.97 8.69 18.88
CA LYS A 96 0.64 9.45 20.09
C LYS A 96 -0.45 10.46 19.80
N GLU A 97 -1.28 10.75 20.80
CA GLU A 97 -2.18 11.90 20.76
C GLU A 97 -1.37 13.18 21.00
N VAL A 98 -1.38 14.07 20.02
CA VAL A 98 -0.77 15.40 20.08
C VAL A 98 -1.87 16.47 19.97
N PRO A 99 -1.71 17.66 20.58
CA PRO A 99 -2.67 18.74 20.42
C PRO A 99 -2.86 19.11 18.95
N ASP A 100 -4.11 19.32 18.53
CA ASP A 100 -4.41 19.80 17.20
C ASP A 100 -4.02 21.28 17.09
N GLU A 101 -3.11 21.59 16.16
CA GLU A 101 -2.69 22.98 15.90
C GLU A 101 -3.79 23.81 15.24
N GLU A 102 -4.73 23.17 14.54
CA GLU A 102 -5.81 23.84 13.81
C GLU A 102 -7.08 24.02 14.65
N CYS A 103 -7.27 23.22 15.70
CA CYS A 103 -8.46 23.25 16.57
C CYS A 103 -8.11 23.25 18.06
N GLU A 104 -8.25 24.41 18.71
CA GLU A 104 -7.99 24.55 20.15
C GLU A 104 -8.85 23.59 20.99
N GLY A 105 -8.18 22.74 21.77
CA GLY A 105 -8.83 21.77 22.67
C GLY A 105 -9.11 20.41 22.03
N GLU A 106 -8.77 20.21 20.76
CA GLU A 106 -8.79 18.92 20.09
C GLU A 106 -7.37 18.31 20.03
N THR A 107 -7.30 17.00 19.79
CA THR A 107 -6.05 16.24 19.66
C THR A 107 -6.10 15.38 18.42
N VAL A 108 -4.97 15.20 17.76
CA VAL A 108 -4.81 14.33 16.59
C VAL A 108 -3.86 13.18 16.94
N GLU A 109 -4.10 12.02 16.34
CA GLU A 109 -3.13 10.92 16.38
C GLU A 109 -2.03 11.17 15.35
N GLU A 110 -0.79 11.27 15.81
CA GLU A 110 0.38 11.43 14.95
C GLU A 110 1.34 10.26 15.10
N CYS A 111 1.77 9.71 13.96
CA CYS A 111 2.82 8.69 13.88
C CYS A 111 4.00 9.26 13.09
N PRO A 112 5.22 9.29 13.66
CA PRO A 112 6.41 9.73 12.93
C PRO A 112 6.73 8.84 11.71
N LEU A 113 6.28 7.59 11.73
CA LEU A 113 6.45 6.64 10.65
C LEU A 113 5.26 6.75 9.72
N CYS A 114 5.48 7.28 8.52
CA CYS A 114 4.41 7.53 7.57
C CYS A 114 4.71 6.98 6.16
N TRP A 115 3.63 6.81 5.40
CA TRP A 115 3.70 6.36 4.02
C TRP A 115 4.38 7.41 3.13
N GLY A 116 5.17 6.94 2.16
CA GLY A 116 5.86 7.79 1.19
C GLY A 116 7.29 8.18 1.57
N MET A 117 7.75 7.83 2.77
CA MET A 117 9.17 7.94 3.14
C MET A 117 10.04 7.03 2.27
N THR A 118 11.28 7.47 1.98
CA THR A 118 12.29 6.54 1.46
C THR A 118 12.68 5.53 2.54
N VAL A 119 13.33 4.43 2.13
CA VAL A 119 13.80 3.41 3.08
C VAL A 119 14.73 4.02 4.13
N GLU A 120 15.63 4.91 3.71
CA GLU A 120 16.59 5.57 4.59
C GLU A 120 15.91 6.51 5.58
N GLN A 121 14.92 7.28 5.12
CA GLN A 121 14.12 8.15 5.98
C GLN A 121 13.34 7.34 7.01
N TYR A 122 12.66 6.28 6.57
CA TYR A 122 11.88 5.40 7.45
C TYR A 122 12.78 4.76 8.51
N VAL A 123 13.95 4.25 8.13
CA VAL A 123 14.92 3.65 9.08
C VAL A 123 15.45 4.70 10.07
N SER A 124 15.73 5.92 9.62
CA SER A 124 16.17 7.01 10.50
C SER A 124 15.10 7.37 11.54
N GLU A 125 13.86 7.58 11.11
CA GLU A 125 12.75 7.89 12.02
C GLU A 125 12.42 6.73 12.96
N PHE A 126 12.48 5.49 12.48
CA PHE A 126 12.34 4.31 13.32
C PHE A 126 13.44 4.23 14.38
N GLY A 127 14.68 4.59 14.02
CA GLY A 127 15.79 4.70 14.96
C GLY A 127 15.53 5.69 16.09
N LYS A 128 14.96 6.86 15.78
CA LYS A 128 14.54 7.85 16.78
C LYS A 128 13.43 7.32 17.69
N CYS A 129 12.44 6.63 17.12
CA CYS A 129 11.39 5.97 17.91
C CYS A 129 11.97 4.93 18.87
N LEU A 130 12.92 4.11 18.43
CA LEU A 130 13.59 3.12 19.29
C LEU A 130 14.42 3.78 20.40
N ALA A 131 15.13 4.87 20.10
CA ALA A 131 15.86 5.62 21.11
C ALA A 131 14.93 6.17 22.20
N GLU A 132 13.77 6.70 21.80
CA GLU A 132 12.74 7.17 22.73
C GLU A 132 12.21 6.04 23.62
N VAL A 133 11.89 4.86 23.06
CA VAL A 133 11.47 3.69 23.85
C VAL A 133 12.56 3.26 24.84
N ARG A 134 13.84 3.28 24.43
CA ARG A 134 14.97 2.98 25.34
C ARG A 134 15.09 4.01 26.46
N ALA A 135 14.94 5.29 26.15
CA ALA A 135 14.98 6.38 27.14
C ALA A 135 13.84 6.26 28.16
N GLN A 136 12.62 5.94 27.73
CA GLN A 136 11.47 5.69 28.61
C GLN A 136 11.72 4.55 29.60
N GLY A 137 12.41 3.48 29.17
CA GLY A 137 12.83 2.40 30.07
C GLY A 137 13.76 2.88 31.18
N VAL A 138 14.67 3.81 30.87
CA VAL A 138 15.58 4.45 31.85
C VAL A 138 14.79 5.39 32.77
N GLU A 139 13.85 6.14 32.23
CA GLU A 139 12.95 7.03 33.00
C GLU A 139 12.12 6.25 34.01
N ARG A 140 11.64 5.06 33.65
CA ARG A 140 10.96 4.17 34.60
C ARG A 140 11.85 3.74 35.76
N MET A 141 13.15 3.53 35.52
CA MET A 141 14.11 3.25 36.59
C MET A 141 14.36 4.48 37.48
N ILE A 142 14.39 5.68 36.88
CA ILE A 142 14.47 6.95 37.62
C ILE A 142 13.28 7.09 38.56
N GLU A 143 12.06 6.81 38.10
CA GLU A 143 10.85 6.85 38.93
C GLU A 143 10.95 5.92 40.14
N VAL A 144 11.44 4.68 39.94
CA VAL A 144 11.64 3.73 41.05
C VAL A 144 12.66 4.26 42.07
N LYS A 145 13.78 4.83 41.61
CA LYS A 145 14.78 5.44 42.50
C LYS A 145 14.25 6.68 43.20
N GLN A 146 13.40 7.47 42.52
CA GLN A 146 12.76 8.63 43.12
C GLN A 146 11.80 8.21 44.24
N GLN A 147 10.99 7.18 44.02
CA GLN A 147 10.13 6.61 45.08
C GLN A 147 10.94 6.07 46.26
N GLN A 148 12.08 5.42 46.01
CA GLN A 148 12.99 4.99 47.08
C GLN A 148 13.49 6.19 47.90
N LEU A 149 13.87 7.28 47.24
CA LEU A 149 14.34 8.51 47.87
C LEU A 149 13.26 9.16 48.73
N ASP A 150 12.03 9.26 48.20
CA ASP A 150 10.88 9.88 48.85
C ASP A 150 10.41 9.07 50.07
N GLY A 151 10.60 7.74 50.04
CA GLY A 151 10.29 6.84 51.15
C GLY A 151 11.31 6.83 52.30
N MET A 152 12.45 7.52 52.18
CA MET A 152 13.49 7.52 53.23
C MET A 152 13.13 8.47 54.39
N HIS A 153 13.07 7.96 55.62
CA HIS A 153 12.84 8.77 56.82
C HIS A 153 13.96 9.82 57.05
N PRO A 154 13.64 11.06 57.48
CA PRO A 154 14.63 12.13 57.63
C PRO A 154 15.73 11.88 58.68
N ASP A 155 15.44 11.15 59.75
CA ASP A 155 16.27 11.17 60.99
C ASP A 155 17.26 10.00 61.17
N THR A 156 18.09 9.66 60.19
CA THR A 156 19.21 8.73 60.45
C THR A 156 20.47 9.15 59.69
N PHE A 157 21.55 9.47 60.40
CA PHE A 157 22.82 9.94 59.81
C PHE A 157 23.41 8.96 58.77
N ALA A 158 23.17 7.66 58.92
CA ALA A 158 23.57 6.64 57.94
C ALA A 158 22.80 6.70 56.60
N ILE A 159 21.66 7.39 56.57
CA ILE A 159 20.83 7.61 55.38
C ILE A 159 21.42 8.72 54.49
N GLY A 160 22.20 9.67 55.02
CA GLY A 160 22.73 10.80 54.24
C GLY A 160 23.56 10.36 53.02
N ALA A 161 24.56 9.49 53.24
CA ALA A 161 25.41 8.98 52.17
C ALA A 161 24.63 8.15 51.14
N VAL A 162 23.63 7.37 51.59
CA VAL A 162 22.77 6.57 50.71
C VAL A 162 21.84 7.46 49.90
N ARG A 163 21.23 8.48 50.53
CA ARG A 163 20.38 9.49 49.90
C ARG A 163 21.13 10.25 48.81
N ASP A 164 22.36 10.68 49.10
CA ASP A 164 23.19 11.39 48.13
C ASP A 164 23.65 10.47 46.99
N SER A 165 23.90 9.19 47.27
CA SER A 165 24.16 8.19 46.21
C SER A 165 22.95 8.03 45.29
N ILE A 166 21.75 7.85 45.83
CA ILE A 166 20.53 7.68 45.03
C ILE A 166 20.27 8.92 44.17
N ARG A 167 20.49 10.14 44.71
CA ARG A 167 20.39 11.38 43.94
C ARG A 167 21.38 11.45 42.79
N ARG A 168 22.64 11.01 43.00
CA ARG A 168 23.64 10.91 41.92
C ARG A 168 23.21 9.93 40.85
N ASP A 169 22.76 8.73 41.24
CA ASP A 169 22.27 7.73 40.28
C ASP A 169 21.10 8.28 39.44
N ILE A 170 20.14 8.97 40.07
CA ILE A 170 19.02 9.61 39.36
C ILE A 170 19.52 10.62 38.34
N TYR A 171 20.50 11.45 38.71
CA TYR A 171 21.09 12.42 37.80
C TYR A 171 21.80 11.74 36.63
N GLU A 172 22.63 10.73 36.89
CA GLU A 172 23.35 9.98 35.85
C GLU A 172 22.39 9.27 34.89
N LEU A 173 21.32 8.67 35.40
CA LEU A 173 20.30 8.04 34.56
C LEU A 173 19.55 9.06 33.70
N LYS A 174 19.28 10.27 34.20
CA LYS A 174 18.65 11.33 33.40
C LYS A 174 19.56 11.76 32.25
N VAL A 175 20.85 11.92 32.52
CA VAL A 175 21.84 12.21 31.48
C VAL A 175 21.92 11.07 30.47
N PHE A 176 21.90 9.82 30.95
CA PHE A 176 21.93 8.65 30.07
C PHE A 176 20.69 8.57 29.15
N ALA A 177 19.49 8.82 29.66
CA ALA A 177 18.27 8.86 28.85
C ALA A 177 18.35 9.92 27.73
N GLU A 178 18.95 11.08 28.02
CA GLU A 178 19.17 12.13 27.03
C GLU A 178 20.22 11.74 25.96
N ILE A 179 21.31 11.09 26.37
CA ILE A 179 22.32 10.55 25.44
C ILE A 179 21.67 9.57 24.44
N LEU A 180 20.79 8.68 24.93
CA LEU A 180 20.09 7.73 24.06
C LEU A 180 19.30 8.42 22.96
N ARG A 181 18.63 9.54 23.26
CA ARG A 181 17.87 10.33 22.27
C ARG A 181 18.80 11.00 21.25
N GLN A 182 19.93 11.53 21.71
CA GLN A 182 20.89 12.24 20.86
C GLN A 182 21.65 11.33 19.89
N GLU A 183 21.96 10.10 20.30
CA GLU A 183 22.62 9.10 19.43
C GLU A 183 21.80 8.77 18.18
N ALA A 184 20.46 8.80 18.27
CA ALA A 184 19.58 8.52 17.13
C ALA A 184 19.32 9.73 16.21
N ALA A 185 19.78 10.93 16.59
CA ALA A 185 19.66 12.15 15.79
C ALA A 185 20.87 12.38 14.85
N GLN A 186 21.91 11.55 14.94
CA GLN A 186 23.12 11.57 14.10
C GLN A 186 22.99 10.64 12.90
#